data_AF-A0AAU1YXB0-F1
#
_entry.id   AF-A0AAU1YXB0-F1
#
_cell.length_a   1.000
_cell.length_b   1.000
_cell.length_c   1.000
_cell.angle_alpha   90.00
_cell.angle_beta   90.00
_cell.angle_gamma   90.00
#
_symmetry.space_group_name_H-M   'P 1'
#
loop_
_entity.id
_entity.type
_entity.pdbx_description
1 polymer ?
#
loop_
_entity_poly.entity_id
_entity_poly.type
_entity_poly.pdbx_seq_one_letter_code
_entity_poly.pdbx_strand_id
1 'polypeptide(L)'
;MSEPLTIPGEGFHPHLPDAPDRPTAPLRNRLHHVRADSLDGGTAQSGGMRRFAAVSGKTVGSEKLWMGQTHVAPSTASSDHHHGESETAIYVVSGHPEFVFLDDTSEPAEEVRLRTSPGDYVFVPPFVPHREENPDPAEEAVVVIARSTQEAIVVNLPGLYALPAAEA
;
A
#
# COMPACT_ATOMS: atom_id res chain seq x y z
N MET A 1 19.50 21.16 -24.28
CA MET A 1 20.18 20.63 -23.08
C MET A 1 19.10 19.96 -22.27
N SER A 2 19.05 18.63 -22.30
CA SER A 2 18.03 17.86 -21.60
C SER A 2 18.45 17.72 -20.13
N GLU A 3 17.59 18.11 -19.21
CA GLU A 3 17.75 17.82 -17.78
C GLU A 3 17.65 16.30 -17.57
N PRO A 4 18.40 15.72 -16.62
CA PRO A 4 18.24 14.30 -16.33
C PRO A 4 16.96 14.09 -15.52
N LEU A 5 16.19 13.09 -15.93
CA LEU A 5 15.09 12.52 -15.17
C LEU A 5 15.64 12.03 -13.82
N THR A 6 15.14 12.55 -12.71
CA THR A 6 15.39 12.01 -11.37
C THR A 6 15.02 10.52 -11.36
N ILE A 7 16.00 9.67 -11.07
CA ILE A 7 15.80 8.23 -10.87
C ILE A 7 15.02 8.07 -9.56
N PRO A 8 13.87 7.36 -9.54
CA PRO A 8 13.19 7.02 -8.30
C PRO A 8 14.16 6.29 -7.35
N GLY A 9 14.46 6.88 -6.20
CA GLY A 9 15.36 6.30 -5.19
C GLY A 9 16.66 7.08 -4.93
N GLU A 10 17.06 8.02 -5.81
CA GLU A 10 18.19 8.94 -5.52
C GLU A 10 17.70 10.24 -4.89
N GLY A 11 17.06 10.13 -3.72
CA GLY A 11 16.90 11.28 -2.84
C GLY A 11 18.29 11.77 -2.39
N PHE A 12 18.51 13.08 -2.41
CA PHE A 12 19.68 13.68 -1.76
C PHE A 12 19.62 13.37 -0.26
N HIS A 13 20.38 12.37 0.19
CA HIS A 13 20.50 11.98 1.59
C HIS A 13 21.85 12.48 2.11
N PRO A 14 21.93 13.59 2.87
CA PRO A 14 23.16 13.96 3.54
C PRO A 14 23.56 12.79 4.46
N HIS A 15 24.75 12.23 4.21
CA HIS A 15 25.30 11.08 4.92
C HIS A 15 25.23 11.29 6.44
N LEU A 16 24.24 10.67 7.09
CA LEU A 16 24.21 10.50 8.53
C LEU A 16 24.72 9.09 8.83
N PRO A 17 25.71 8.93 9.72
CA PRO A 17 26.32 7.63 9.98
C PRO A 17 25.30 6.66 10.58
N ASP A 18 25.41 5.39 10.17
CA ASP A 18 24.78 4.26 10.85
C ASP A 18 25.29 4.19 12.30
N ALA A 19 24.40 4.46 13.26
CA ALA A 19 24.71 4.25 14.67
C ALA A 19 24.21 2.87 15.09
N PRO A 20 25.07 1.95 15.56
CA PRO A 20 24.64 0.68 16.12
C PRO A 20 23.99 0.92 17.50
N ASP A 21 22.95 0.13 17.76
CA ASP A 21 22.34 -0.19 19.06
C ASP A 21 22.31 0.94 20.09
N ARG A 22 21.53 1.98 19.77
CA ARG A 22 21.23 3.07 20.71
C ARG A 22 20.04 2.63 21.58
N PRO A 23 20.06 2.84 22.91
CA PRO A 23 18.90 2.58 23.77
C PRO A 23 17.66 3.21 23.14
N THR A 24 16.55 2.45 23.09
CA THR A 24 15.30 2.82 22.41
C THR A 24 14.81 4.17 22.91
N ALA A 25 15.21 5.20 22.19
CA ALA A 25 14.91 6.55 22.57
C ALA A 25 13.39 6.74 22.41
N PRO A 26 12.70 7.46 23.31
CA PRO A 26 11.24 7.60 23.27
C PRO A 26 10.73 7.93 21.86
N LEU A 27 9.83 7.12 21.31
CA LEU A 27 9.41 7.23 19.91
C LEU A 27 8.58 8.50 19.64
N ARG A 28 7.97 9.11 20.66
CA ARG A 28 6.94 10.14 20.45
C ARG A 28 7.39 11.60 20.59
N ASN A 29 8.67 11.85 20.89
CA ASN A 29 9.17 13.20 21.15
C ASN A 29 10.24 13.68 20.16
N ARG A 30 10.32 13.04 18.99
CA ARG A 30 11.32 13.33 17.95
C ARG A 30 10.75 13.07 16.55
N LEU A 31 11.42 13.60 15.54
CA LEU A 31 11.23 13.16 14.15
C LEU A 31 11.98 11.86 13.89
N HIS A 32 11.43 11.02 13.02
CA HIS A 32 12.05 9.77 12.58
C HIS A 32 12.36 9.83 11.10
N HIS A 33 13.56 9.43 10.75
CA HIS A 33 13.96 9.15 9.37
C HIS A 33 14.04 7.63 9.21
N VAL A 34 13.19 7.08 8.36
CA VAL A 34 13.20 5.66 7.99
C VAL A 34 13.75 5.56 6.57
N ARG A 35 14.87 4.87 6.41
CA ARG A 35 15.51 4.70 5.10
C ARG A 35 14.76 3.64 4.28
N ALA A 36 14.79 3.82 2.96
CA ALA A 36 14.17 2.89 2.00
C ALA A 36 14.76 1.47 2.07
N ASP A 37 16.01 1.32 2.50
CA ASP A 37 16.70 0.03 2.66
C ASP A 37 16.47 -0.64 4.03
N SER A 38 15.70 0.01 4.91
CA SER A 38 15.55 -0.36 6.33
C SER A 38 14.09 -0.64 6.71
N LEU A 39 13.28 -1.08 5.75
CA LEU A 39 11.86 -1.37 5.97
C LEU A 39 11.66 -2.66 6.77
N ASP A 40 10.65 -2.68 7.65
CA ASP A 40 10.30 -3.86 8.45
C ASP A 40 9.50 -4.88 7.62
N GLY A 41 10.14 -6.00 7.26
CA GLY A 41 9.51 -7.12 6.56
C GLY A 41 8.69 -8.07 7.45
N GLY A 42 8.66 -7.84 8.77
CA GLY A 42 7.90 -8.64 9.74
C GLY A 42 6.38 -8.46 9.69
N THR A 43 5.83 -8.15 8.52
CA THR A 43 4.38 -7.99 8.28
C THR A 43 3.77 -9.28 7.74
N ALA A 44 2.43 -9.37 7.76
CA ALA A 44 1.73 -10.46 7.09
C ALA A 44 2.02 -10.45 5.58
N GLN A 45 2.29 -11.62 5.02
CA GLN A 45 2.63 -11.82 3.60
C GLN A 45 1.60 -12.77 2.97
N SER A 46 1.34 -12.59 1.68
CA SER A 46 0.47 -13.47 0.90
C SER A 46 1.18 -13.89 -0.40
N GLY A 47 0.68 -14.93 -1.06
CA GLY A 47 1.29 -15.43 -2.31
C GLY A 47 1.46 -14.31 -3.32
N GLY A 48 2.70 -14.08 -3.76
CA GLY A 48 3.04 -13.03 -4.74
C GLY A 48 3.02 -11.59 -4.22
N MET A 49 2.66 -11.32 -2.97
CA MET A 49 2.60 -9.96 -2.42
C MET A 49 3.46 -9.83 -1.16
N ARG A 50 4.55 -9.06 -1.27
CA ARG A 50 5.46 -8.75 -0.16
C ARG A 50 5.18 -7.35 0.38
N ARG A 51 4.99 -7.25 1.68
CA ARG A 51 4.65 -6.02 2.40
C ARG A 51 5.79 -5.65 3.33
N PHE A 52 6.06 -4.36 3.44
CA PHE A 52 7.13 -3.81 4.26
C PHE A 52 6.63 -2.55 4.96
N ALA A 53 6.77 -2.47 6.27
CA ALA A 53 6.36 -1.28 7.03
C ALA A 53 7.50 -0.25 7.11
N ALA A 54 7.20 1.01 6.80
CA ALA A 54 8.08 2.15 7.05
C ALA A 54 7.65 2.86 8.34
N VAL A 55 6.39 3.30 8.41
CA VAL A 55 5.80 4.03 9.54
C VAL A 55 4.74 3.15 10.19
N SER A 56 4.92 2.81 11.46
CA SER A 56 3.94 2.08 12.27
C SER A 56 4.17 2.34 13.76
N GLY A 57 3.28 1.81 14.60
CA GLY A 57 3.46 1.79 16.06
C GLY A 57 4.74 1.08 16.47
N LYS A 58 5.11 0.00 15.76
CA LYS A 58 6.34 -0.77 16.04
C LYS A 58 7.61 -0.05 15.58
N THR A 59 7.59 0.61 14.41
CA THR A 59 8.80 1.23 13.87
C THR A 59 9.09 2.61 14.47
N VAL A 60 8.08 3.47 14.55
CA VAL A 60 8.25 4.88 14.93
C VAL A 60 7.25 5.37 15.98
N GLY A 61 6.46 4.46 16.58
CA GLY A 61 5.49 4.80 17.62
C GLY A 61 4.25 5.52 17.08
N SER A 62 3.92 5.33 15.80
CA SER A 62 2.71 5.89 15.21
C SER A 62 1.44 5.25 15.79
N GLU A 63 0.44 6.08 16.08
CA GLU A 63 -0.84 5.61 16.60
C GLU A 63 -1.94 5.61 15.53
N LYS A 64 -1.91 6.61 14.64
CA LYS A 64 -3.02 6.88 13.70
C LYS A 64 -2.72 6.52 12.26
N LEU A 65 -1.45 6.31 11.93
CA LEU A 65 -1.01 6.06 10.56
C LEU A 65 -0.14 4.82 10.53
N TRP A 66 -0.45 3.91 9.62
CA TRP A 66 0.51 2.94 9.14
C TRP A 66 0.86 3.31 7.70
N MET A 67 2.13 3.21 7.32
CA MET A 67 2.57 3.42 5.94
C MET A 67 3.71 2.47 5.59
N GLY A 68 3.66 1.92 4.38
CA GLY A 68 4.62 0.93 3.92
C GLY A 68 4.56 0.71 2.42
N GLN A 69 5.32 -0.27 1.94
CA GLN A 69 5.32 -0.67 0.54
C GLN A 69 4.73 -2.06 0.39
N THR A 70 4.00 -2.26 -0.71
CA THR A 70 3.62 -3.57 -1.21
C THR A 70 4.27 -3.78 -2.57
N HIS A 71 5.00 -4.87 -2.68
CA HIS A 71 5.56 -5.38 -3.92
C HIS A 71 4.67 -6.52 -4.41
N VAL A 72 4.07 -6.34 -5.58
CA VAL A 72 3.15 -7.29 -6.20
C VAL A 72 3.86 -7.94 -7.37
N ALA A 73 4.16 -9.23 -7.23
CA ALA A 73 4.85 -10.02 -8.23
C ALA A 73 4.05 -10.05 -9.56
N PRO A 74 4.72 -10.38 -10.68
CA PRO A 74 4.04 -10.54 -11.96
C PRO A 74 2.89 -11.56 -11.88
N SER A 75 1.84 -11.38 -12.69
CA SER A 75 0.68 -12.27 -12.79
C SER A 75 0.04 -12.62 -11.44
N THR A 76 -0.04 -11.65 -10.53
CA THR A 76 -0.53 -11.86 -9.17
C THR A 76 -1.84 -11.13 -8.95
N ALA A 77 -2.78 -11.78 -8.28
CA ALA A 77 -4.02 -11.18 -7.81
C ALA A 77 -4.23 -11.52 -6.33
N SER A 78 -4.74 -10.56 -5.55
CA SER A 78 -5.21 -10.87 -4.20
C SER A 78 -6.50 -11.69 -4.25
N SER A 79 -6.94 -12.21 -3.10
CA SER A 79 -8.35 -12.59 -2.94
C SER A 79 -9.24 -11.34 -2.92
N ASP A 80 -10.53 -11.54 -3.16
CA ASP A 80 -11.54 -10.51 -2.94
C ASP A 80 -11.65 -10.25 -1.43
N HIS A 81 -11.58 -8.99 -1.01
CA HIS A 81 -11.55 -8.63 0.40
C HIS A 81 -12.00 -7.20 0.66
N HIS A 82 -12.18 -6.85 1.93
CA HIS A 82 -12.24 -5.46 2.40
C HIS A 82 -11.39 -5.27 3.66
N HIS A 83 -11.11 -4.02 4.01
CA HIS A 83 -10.25 -3.66 5.15
C HIS A 83 -11.01 -3.24 6.42
N GLY A 84 -12.25 -3.71 6.57
CA GLY A 84 -13.13 -3.28 7.66
C GLY A 84 -13.26 -1.75 7.71
N GLU A 85 -13.07 -1.18 8.90
CA GLU A 85 -13.13 0.27 9.15
C GLU A 85 -11.90 1.06 8.64
N SER A 86 -10.88 0.38 8.13
CA SER A 86 -9.65 1.06 7.70
C SER A 86 -9.87 1.82 6.40
N GLU A 87 -9.52 3.10 6.41
CA GLU A 87 -9.27 3.85 5.18
C GLU A 87 -7.88 3.47 4.67
N THR A 88 -7.75 3.36 3.34
CA THR A 88 -6.47 3.06 2.70
C THR A 88 -6.24 4.01 1.51
N ALA A 89 -5.09 4.68 1.51
CA ALA A 89 -4.59 5.45 0.38
C ALA A 89 -3.37 4.74 -0.21
N ILE A 90 -3.31 4.70 -1.54
CA ILE A 90 -2.29 3.98 -2.29
C ILE A 90 -1.67 4.93 -3.30
N TYR A 91 -0.35 4.90 -3.42
CA TYR A 91 0.41 5.63 -4.44
C TYR A 91 1.23 4.63 -5.26
N VAL A 92 1.14 4.71 -6.58
CA VAL A 92 1.85 3.81 -7.49
C VAL A 92 3.27 4.32 -7.72
N VAL A 93 4.26 3.54 -7.30
CA VAL A 93 5.69 3.86 -7.47
C VAL A 93 6.21 3.36 -8.80
N SER A 94 5.90 2.11 -9.16
CA SER A 94 6.33 1.46 -10.40
C SER A 94 5.37 0.35 -10.82
N GLY A 95 5.43 -0.04 -12.10
CA GLY A 95 4.52 -1.03 -12.70
C GLY A 95 3.13 -0.45 -13.00
N HIS A 96 2.18 -1.31 -13.34
CA HIS A 96 0.82 -0.94 -13.73
C HIS A 96 -0.22 -1.83 -13.02
N PRO A 97 -0.34 -1.73 -11.69
CA PRO A 97 -1.34 -2.50 -10.97
C PRO A 97 -2.76 -2.04 -11.32
N GLU A 98 -3.71 -2.96 -11.18
CA GLU A 98 -5.14 -2.70 -11.34
C GLU A 98 -5.86 -2.91 -10.01
N PHE A 99 -6.84 -2.05 -9.73
CA PHE A 99 -7.71 -2.18 -8.56
C PHE A 99 -9.13 -2.43 -9.05
N VAL A 100 -9.70 -3.55 -8.61
CA VAL A 100 -10.94 -4.09 -9.15
C VAL A 100 -12.01 -4.08 -8.08
N PHE A 101 -13.18 -3.54 -8.39
CA PHE A 101 -14.36 -3.55 -7.52
C PHE A 101 -15.63 -3.71 -8.36
N LEU A 102 -16.75 -4.01 -7.71
CA LEU A 102 -18.06 -4.07 -8.37
C LEU A 102 -18.81 -2.75 -8.17
N ASP A 103 -19.28 -2.15 -9.26
CA ASP A 103 -20.06 -0.91 -9.27
C ASP A 103 -21.51 -1.22 -9.66
N ASP A 104 -22.46 -0.81 -8.80
CA ASP A 104 -23.91 -0.99 -8.99
C ASP A 104 -24.62 0.28 -9.47
N THR A 105 -23.88 1.31 -9.90
CA THR A 105 -24.48 2.50 -10.51
C THR A 105 -25.12 2.23 -11.87
N SER A 106 -24.79 1.10 -12.50
CA SER A 106 -25.42 0.56 -13.70
C SER A 106 -26.15 -0.76 -13.43
N GLU A 107 -27.11 -1.10 -14.31
CA GLU A 107 -27.86 -2.36 -14.26
C GLU A 107 -27.62 -3.18 -15.54
N PRO A 108 -27.01 -4.38 -15.45
CA PRO A 108 -26.52 -5.04 -14.23
C PRO A 108 -25.28 -4.34 -13.64
N ALA A 109 -24.97 -4.63 -12.38
CA ALA A 109 -23.72 -4.21 -11.76
C ALA A 109 -22.51 -4.74 -12.55
N GLU A 110 -21.47 -3.92 -12.66
CA GLU A 110 -20.31 -4.19 -13.52
C GLU A 110 -19.01 -4.22 -12.73
N GLU A 111 -18.09 -5.09 -13.13
CA GLU A 111 -16.73 -5.08 -12.59
C GLU A 111 -15.97 -3.89 -13.19
N VAL A 112 -15.60 -2.94 -12.33
CA VAL A 112 -14.80 -1.78 -12.69
C VAL A 112 -13.34 -2.04 -12.37
N ARG A 113 -12.48 -1.73 -13.34
CA ARG A 113 -11.02 -1.88 -13.23
C ARG A 113 -10.36 -0.52 -13.32
N LEU A 114 -9.81 -0.06 -12.19
CA LEU A 114 -8.98 1.13 -12.13
C LEU A 114 -7.57 0.75 -12.59
N ARG A 115 -7.25 1.06 -13.85
CA ARG A 115 -5.92 0.83 -14.43
C ARG A 115 -5.02 2.01 -14.08
N THR A 116 -3.94 1.75 -13.34
CA THR A 116 -3.08 2.80 -12.81
C THR A 116 -1.68 2.76 -13.42
N SER A 117 -0.98 3.90 -13.35
CA SER A 117 0.39 4.10 -13.79
C SER A 117 1.22 4.73 -12.66
N PRO A 118 2.56 4.70 -12.74
CA PRO A 118 3.42 5.37 -11.77
C PRO A 118 3.06 6.85 -11.62
N GLY A 119 2.85 7.30 -10.38
CA GLY A 119 2.38 8.65 -10.07
C GLY A 119 0.89 8.74 -9.71
N ASP A 120 0.10 7.69 -9.99
CA ASP A 120 -1.33 7.68 -9.68
C ASP A 120 -1.60 7.38 -8.20
N TYR A 121 -2.78 7.83 -7.75
CA TYR A 121 -3.29 7.62 -6.41
C TYR A 121 -4.61 6.83 -6.47
N VAL A 122 -4.80 5.93 -5.50
CA VAL A 122 -6.05 5.21 -5.29
C VAL A 122 -6.48 5.35 -3.84
N PHE A 123 -7.77 5.58 -3.63
CA PHE A 123 -8.38 5.57 -2.30
C PHE A 123 -9.34 4.39 -2.22
N VAL A 124 -9.18 3.59 -1.17
CA VAL A 124 -10.07 2.48 -0.84
C VAL A 124 -10.83 2.88 0.43
N PRO A 125 -12.14 3.17 0.33
CA PRO A 125 -12.97 3.47 1.48
C PRO A 125 -13.14 2.25 2.39
N PRO A 126 -13.55 2.46 3.65
CA PRO A 126 -13.94 1.39 4.55
C PRO A 126 -14.97 0.45 3.92
N PHE A 127 -14.86 -0.84 4.22
CA PHE A 127 -15.80 -1.90 3.82
C PHE A 127 -15.99 -2.16 2.31
N VAL A 128 -15.42 -1.36 1.41
CA VAL A 128 -15.54 -1.57 -0.04
C VAL A 128 -14.84 -2.87 -0.46
N PRO A 129 -15.57 -3.87 -0.99
CA PRO A 129 -14.97 -5.08 -1.53
C PRO A 129 -14.12 -4.76 -2.76
N HIS A 130 -12.88 -5.22 -2.77
CA HIS A 130 -11.97 -5.01 -3.89
C HIS A 130 -10.93 -6.14 -4.00
N ARG A 131 -10.22 -6.12 -5.11
CA ARG A 131 -9.08 -6.98 -5.41
C ARG A 131 -7.95 -6.15 -6.03
N GLU A 132 -6.73 -6.42 -5.60
CA GLU A 132 -5.51 -5.83 -6.15
C GLU A 132 -4.87 -6.82 -7.12
N GLU A 133 -4.55 -6.35 -8.32
CA GLU A 133 -3.98 -7.19 -9.38
C GLU A 133 -2.70 -6.55 -9.94
N ASN A 134 -1.72 -7.38 -10.27
CA ASN A 134 -0.65 -7.05 -11.20
C ASN A 134 -0.78 -7.99 -12.42
N PRO A 135 -1.44 -7.55 -13.50
CA PRO A 135 -1.66 -8.38 -14.67
C PRO A 135 -0.41 -8.54 -15.54
N ASP A 136 0.65 -7.73 -15.32
CA ASP A 136 1.88 -7.82 -16.10
C ASP A 136 2.55 -9.19 -15.85
N PRO A 137 2.95 -9.94 -16.90
CA PRO A 137 3.54 -11.26 -16.76
C PRO A 137 5.03 -11.25 -16.43
N ALA A 138 5.71 -10.11 -16.51
CA ALA A 138 7.15 -10.00 -16.34
C ALA A 138 7.57 -9.00 -15.26
N GLU A 139 6.84 -7.89 -15.11
CA GLU A 139 7.25 -6.76 -14.27
C GLU A 139 6.57 -6.75 -12.90
N GLU A 140 7.32 -6.49 -11.85
CA GLU A 140 6.79 -6.26 -10.50
C GLU A 140 6.12 -4.87 -10.42
N ALA A 141 4.97 -4.80 -9.77
CA ALA A 141 4.37 -3.52 -9.39
C ALA A 141 4.74 -3.18 -7.93
N VAL A 142 5.06 -1.92 -7.67
CA VAL A 142 5.37 -1.42 -6.32
C VAL A 142 4.45 -0.27 -5.99
N VAL A 143 3.77 -0.37 -4.85
CA VAL A 143 2.88 0.66 -4.34
C VAL A 143 3.27 1.05 -2.92
N VAL A 144 3.07 2.32 -2.57
CA VAL A 144 3.07 2.79 -1.18
C VAL A 144 1.64 2.78 -0.68
N ILE A 145 1.41 2.16 0.47
CA ILE A 145 0.11 2.10 1.13
C ILE A 145 0.18 2.86 2.44
N ALA A 146 -0.78 3.77 2.66
CA ALA A 146 -1.05 4.38 3.94
C ALA A 146 -2.44 3.96 4.42
N ARG A 147 -2.57 3.56 5.68
CA ARG A 147 -3.86 3.20 6.28
C ARG A 147 -4.06 3.82 7.65
N SER A 148 -5.32 4.02 8.03
CA SER A 148 -5.70 4.64 9.32
C SER A 148 -5.56 3.71 10.53
N THR A 149 -5.39 2.40 10.31
CA THR A 149 -5.28 1.39 11.36
C THR A 149 -3.86 0.82 11.47
N GLN A 150 -3.41 0.51 12.69
CA GLN A 150 -2.12 -0.16 12.88
C GLN A 150 -2.17 -1.63 12.46
N GLU A 151 -3.25 -2.32 12.81
CA GLU A 151 -3.52 -3.69 12.39
C GLU A 151 -3.81 -3.76 10.90
N ALA A 152 -3.37 -4.84 10.25
CA ALA A 152 -3.72 -5.11 8.86
C ALA A 152 -5.07 -5.81 8.79
N ILE A 153 -6.16 -5.05 8.88
CA ILE A 153 -7.50 -5.62 8.77
C ILE A 153 -7.70 -6.14 7.33
N VAL A 154 -7.96 -7.44 7.21
CA VAL A 154 -8.30 -8.09 5.95
C VAL A 154 -9.43 -9.08 6.22
N VAL A 155 -10.58 -8.82 5.62
CA VAL A 155 -11.73 -9.73 5.65
C VAL A 155 -11.88 -10.31 4.26
N ASN A 156 -11.53 -11.59 4.10
CA ASN A 156 -11.64 -12.30 2.83
C ASN A 156 -13.10 -12.61 2.48
N LEU A 157 -13.46 -12.45 1.23
CA LEU A 157 -14.80 -12.61 0.70
C LEU A 157 -14.85 -13.73 -0.35
N PRO A 158 -16.02 -14.38 -0.54
CA PRO A 158 -16.20 -15.38 -1.60
C PRO A 158 -16.33 -14.76 -3.01
N GLY A 159 -16.53 -13.44 -3.10
CA GLY A 159 -16.69 -12.70 -4.36
C GLY A 159 -16.88 -11.20 -4.11
N LEU A 160 -16.62 -10.38 -5.14
CA LEU A 160 -16.95 -8.95 -5.14
C LEU A 160 -18.46 -8.71 -5.12
N TYR A 161 -18.87 -7.69 -4.37
CA TYR A 161 -20.22 -7.13 -4.38
C TYR A 161 -20.12 -5.61 -4.24
N ALA A 162 -21.12 -4.88 -4.74
CA ALA A 162 -21.20 -3.44 -4.55
C ALA A 162 -21.68 -3.16 -3.12
N LEU A 163 -20.95 -2.30 -2.40
CA LEU A 163 -21.36 -1.87 -1.08
C LEU A 163 -22.55 -0.90 -1.22
N PRO A 164 -23.72 -1.17 -0.62
CA PRO A 164 -24.88 -0.31 -0.80
C PRO A 164 -24.57 1.11 -0.29
N ALA A 165 -24.97 2.13 -1.06
CA ALA A 165 -24.74 3.54 -0.71
C ALA A 165 -25.34 3.98 0.65
N ALA A 166 -26.24 3.18 1.25
CA ALA A 166 -26.82 3.45 2.56
C ALA A 166 -25.94 2.96 3.75
N GLU A 167 -24.91 2.16 3.48
CA GLU A 167 -23.97 1.60 4.47
C GLU A 167 -22.54 2.14 4.31
N ALA A 168 -22.31 3.08 3.39
CA ALA A 168 -21.02 3.71 3.09
C ALA A 168 -20.85 5.08 3.78
#